data_AF-A0A952Q3X9-F1
#
_entry.id   AF-A0A952Q3X9-F1
#
_cell.length_a   1.000
_cell.length_b   1.000
_cell.length_c   1.000
_cell.angle_alpha   90.00
_cell.angle_beta   90.00
_cell.angle_gamma   90.00
#
_symmetry.space_group_name_H-M   'P 1'
#
loop_
_entity.id
_entity.type
_entity.pdbx_description
1 polymer ?
#
loop_
_entity_poly.entity_id
_entity_poly.type
_entity_poly.pdbx_seq_one_letter_code
_entity_poly.pdbx_strand_id
1 'polypeptide(L)'
;MLRTIIAVLIAAHGIGHILFLIPLLGVANWGQTSQSWLPFSDSLLRVIGSVIWIAALVGFGIGVYGLIVQQQWWRTVVIVAAIISIVGLILFWANPVSSPVVSALVFNLVVLGALLVAQWPSIEAIGA
;
A
#
# COMPACT_ATOMS: atom_id res chain seq x y z
N MET A 1 -5.19 21.57 -8.01
CA MET A 1 -3.94 20.87 -8.41
C MET A 1 -3.42 19.92 -7.34
N LEU A 2 -3.34 20.35 -6.07
CA LEU A 2 -2.83 19.52 -4.97
C LEU A 2 -3.56 18.16 -4.84
N ARG A 3 -4.89 18.15 -4.89
CA ARG A 3 -5.72 16.94 -4.88
C ARG A 3 -5.28 15.91 -5.93
N THR A 4 -5.09 16.35 -7.17
CA THR A 4 -4.67 15.47 -8.27
C THR A 4 -3.26 14.93 -8.04
N ILE A 5 -2.33 15.75 -7.56
CA ILE A 5 -0.96 15.31 -7.26
C ILE A 5 -0.99 14.22 -6.19
N ILE A 6 -1.72 14.44 -5.09
CA ILE A 6 -1.84 13.45 -4.00
C ILE A 6 -2.51 12.18 -4.51
N ALA A 7 -3.59 12.29 -5.29
CA ALA A 7 -4.26 11.15 -5.89
C ALA A 7 -3.31 10.33 -6.77
N VAL A 8 -2.50 10.98 -7.60
CA VAL A 8 -1.49 10.31 -8.45
C VAL A 8 -0.42 9.62 -7.61
N LEU A 9 0.10 10.27 -6.56
CA LEU A 9 1.10 9.68 -5.67
C LEU A 9 0.56 8.43 -4.96
N ILE A 10 -0.64 8.51 -4.39
CA ILE A 10 -1.28 7.38 -3.71
C ILE A 10 -1.61 6.27 -4.71
N ALA A 11 -2.10 6.61 -5.92
CA ALA A 11 -2.39 5.63 -6.96
C ALA A 11 -1.12 4.92 -7.44
N ALA A 12 -0.04 5.67 -7.71
CA ALA A 12 1.23 5.11 -8.15
C ALA A 12 1.82 4.15 -7.10
N HIS A 13 1.78 4.53 -5.83
CA HIS A 13 2.17 3.66 -4.72
C HIS A 13 1.27 2.41 -4.63
N GLY A 14 -0.05 2.59 -4.68
CA GLY A 14 -1.02 1.49 -4.67
C GLY A 14 -0.76 0.47 -5.79
N ILE A 15 -0.57 0.94 -7.03
CA ILE A 15 -0.22 0.12 -8.19
C ILE A 15 1.13 -0.60 -7.98
N GLY A 16 2.08 0.05 -7.30
CA GLY A 16 3.36 -0.56 -6.91
C GLY A 16 3.21 -1.88 -6.14
N HIS A 17 2.09 -2.10 -5.44
CA HIS A 17 1.84 -3.38 -4.75
C HIS A 17 1.67 -4.59 -5.68
N ILE A 18 1.44 -4.37 -6.97
CA ILE A 18 1.47 -5.43 -7.99
C ILE A 18 2.83 -6.15 -8.00
N LEU A 19 3.92 -5.43 -7.71
CA LEU A 19 5.27 -6.01 -7.65
C LEU A 19 5.40 -7.12 -6.59
N PHE A 20 4.61 -7.07 -5.51
CA PHE A 20 4.58 -8.11 -4.47
C PHE A 20 3.52 -9.18 -4.73
N LEU A 21 2.43 -8.83 -5.41
CA LEU A 21 1.34 -9.75 -5.73
C LEU A 21 1.73 -10.76 -6.81
N ILE A 22 2.34 -10.31 -7.90
CA ILE A 22 2.68 -11.14 -9.08
C ILE A 22 3.52 -12.39 -8.74
N PRO A 23 4.57 -12.31 -7.89
CA PRO A 23 5.31 -13.49 -7.45
C PRO A 23 4.47 -14.50 -6.66
N LEU A 24 3.55 -14.05 -5.81
CA LEU A 24 2.70 -14.94 -5.02
C LEU A 24 1.74 -15.72 -5.90
N LEU A 25 1.21 -15.07 -6.93
CA LEU A 25 0.36 -15.69 -7.96
C LEU A 25 1.13 -16.64 -8.88
N GLY A 26 2.47 -16.67 -8.81
CA GLY A 26 3.31 -17.53 -9.66
C GLY A 26 3.40 -17.08 -11.11
N VAL A 27 3.01 -15.85 -11.42
CA VAL A 27 3.00 -15.31 -12.78
C VAL A 27 4.41 -14.93 -13.24
N ALA A 28 5.20 -14.30 -12.37
CA ALA A 28 6.60 -13.98 -12.65
C ALA A 28 7.41 -13.79 -11.36
N ASN A 29 8.73 -13.99 -11.44
CA ASN A 29 9.66 -13.75 -10.33
C ASN A 29 10.64 -12.64 -10.70
N TRP A 30 10.37 -11.41 -10.26
CA TRP A 30 11.20 -10.22 -10.52
C TRP A 30 12.07 -9.84 -9.32
N GLY A 31 12.52 -10.83 -8.55
CA GLY A 31 13.37 -10.61 -7.37
C GLY A 31 12.60 -10.17 -6.12
N GLN A 32 11.28 -10.34 -6.10
CA GLN A 32 10.45 -10.21 -4.89
C GLN A 32 10.14 -11.60 -4.34
N THR A 33 10.25 -11.75 -3.02
CA THR A 33 10.11 -13.06 -2.37
C THR A 33 8.64 -13.43 -2.18
N SER A 34 8.36 -14.73 -2.26
CA SER A 34 7.13 -15.32 -1.76
C SER A 34 7.27 -15.85 -0.32
N GLN A 35 8.47 -15.75 0.24
CA GLN A 35 8.75 -16.20 1.60
C GLN A 35 8.14 -15.24 2.63
N SER A 36 7.80 -15.81 3.78
CA SER A 36 7.25 -15.08 4.90
C SER A 36 7.98 -15.44 6.18
N TRP A 37 7.91 -14.53 7.16
CA TRP A 37 8.33 -14.78 8.54
C TRP A 37 7.35 -15.68 9.30
N LEU A 38 6.19 -16.00 8.71
CA LEU A 38 5.18 -16.87 9.30
C LEU A 38 5.52 -18.36 9.08
N PRO A 39 5.36 -19.23 10.10
CA PRO A 39 5.70 -20.65 10.02
C PRO A 39 4.58 -21.49 9.40
N PHE A 40 4.05 -21.08 8.24
CA PHE A 40 2.99 -21.80 7.52
C PHE A 40 3.51 -22.45 6.23
N SER A 41 2.69 -23.28 5.61
CA SER A 41 3.02 -23.86 4.30
C SER A 41 3.06 -22.79 3.21
N ASP A 42 3.93 -22.97 2.22
CA ASP A 42 4.10 -22.05 1.09
C ASP A 42 2.78 -21.72 0.38
N SER A 43 1.91 -22.71 0.19
CA SER A 43 0.60 -22.54 -0.44
C SER A 43 -0.29 -21.59 0.37
N LEU A 44 -0.31 -21.73 1.70
CA LEU A 44 -1.09 -20.86 2.56
C LEU A 44 -0.49 -19.44 2.61
N LEU A 45 0.84 -19.32 2.66
CA LEU A 45 1.53 -18.04 2.63
C LEU A 45 1.25 -17.25 1.35
N ARG A 46 1.21 -17.93 0.20
CA ARG A 46 0.82 -17.30 -1.08
C ARG A 46 -0.59 -16.75 -1.05
N VAL A 47 -1.55 -17.48 -0.47
CA VAL A 47 -2.93 -17.02 -0.32
C VAL A 47 -3.00 -15.81 0.61
N ILE A 48 -2.40 -15.92 1.81
CA ILE A 48 -2.40 -14.83 2.80
C ILE A 48 -1.77 -13.56 2.21
N GLY A 49 -0.57 -13.68 1.64
CA GLY A 49 0.12 -12.54 1.04
C GLY A 49 -0.68 -11.95 -0.13
N SER A 50 -1.29 -12.78 -0.98
CA SER A 50 -2.11 -12.29 -2.10
C SER A 50 -3.31 -11.50 -1.60
N VAL A 51 -3.99 -11.99 -0.55
CA VAL A 51 -5.11 -11.27 0.09
C VAL A 51 -4.64 -9.93 0.65
N ILE A 52 -3.49 -9.88 1.33
CA ILE A 52 -2.93 -8.65 1.88
C ILE A 52 -2.63 -7.64 0.77
N TRP A 53 -1.94 -8.05 -0.30
CA TRP A 53 -1.56 -7.13 -1.37
C TRP A 53 -2.76 -6.68 -2.21
N ILE A 54 -3.74 -7.55 -2.44
CA ILE A 54 -5.02 -7.18 -3.06
C ILE A 54 -5.76 -6.18 -2.18
N ALA A 55 -5.84 -6.41 -0.87
CA ALA A 55 -6.50 -5.51 0.06
C ALA A 55 -5.82 -4.13 0.10
N ALA A 56 -4.48 -4.08 0.10
CA ALA A 56 -3.74 -2.82 0.00
C ALA A 56 -3.99 -2.10 -1.33
N LEU A 57 -3.88 -2.81 -2.47
CA LEU A 57 -4.11 -2.27 -3.81
C LEU A 57 -5.53 -1.69 -3.95
N VAL A 58 -6.54 -2.45 -3.56
CA VAL A 58 -7.95 -2.03 -3.59
C VAL A 58 -8.19 -0.89 -2.61
N GLY A 59 -7.65 -0.97 -1.40
CA GLY A 59 -7.76 0.08 -0.39
C GLY A 59 -7.22 1.42 -0.89
N PHE A 60 -6.00 1.45 -1.45
CA PHE A 60 -5.47 2.67 -2.05
C PHE A 60 -6.29 3.16 -3.24
N GLY A 61 -6.79 2.26 -4.10
CA GLY A 61 -7.68 2.62 -5.21
C GLY A 61 -8.99 3.28 -4.75
N ILE A 62 -9.65 2.70 -3.73
CA ILE A 62 -10.87 3.26 -3.14
C ILE A 62 -10.55 4.60 -2.47
N GLY A 63 -9.44 4.70 -1.76
CA GLY A 63 -8.96 5.95 -1.15
C GLY A 63 -8.73 7.06 -2.18
N VAL A 64 -8.12 6.74 -3.32
CA VAL A 64 -7.93 7.67 -4.45
C VAL A 64 -9.26 8.10 -5.04
N TYR A 65 -10.18 7.16 -5.26
CA TYR A 65 -11.52 7.48 -5.75
C TYR A 65 -12.24 8.44 -4.79
N GLY A 66 -12.26 8.11 -3.49
CA GLY A 66 -12.83 8.95 -2.44
C GLY A 66 -12.21 10.33 -2.40
N LEU A 67 -10.89 10.44 -2.56
CA LEU A 67 -10.19 11.72 -2.62
C LEU A 67 -10.63 12.55 -3.83
N ILE A 68 -10.71 11.96 -5.03
CA ILE A 68 -11.13 12.65 -6.25
C ILE A 68 -12.56 13.15 -6.16
N VAL A 69 -13.47 12.32 -5.65
CA VAL A 69 -14.89 12.68 -5.45
C VAL A 69 -15.16 13.37 -4.10
N GLN A 70 -14.09 13.80 -3.41
CA GLN A 70 -14.11 14.63 -2.20
C GLN A 70 -14.91 14.06 -1.02
N GLN A 71 -14.88 12.74 -0.86
CA GLN A 71 -15.58 12.04 0.22
C GLN A 71 -14.75 12.01 1.50
N GLN A 72 -15.33 12.40 2.63
CA GLN A 72 -14.61 12.51 3.91
C GLN A 72 -13.94 11.20 4.38
N TRP A 73 -14.46 10.05 3.96
CA TRP A 73 -13.94 8.74 4.33
C TRP A 73 -12.61 8.37 3.64
N TRP A 74 -12.17 9.13 2.62
CA TRP A 74 -10.95 8.81 1.84
C TRP A 74 -9.72 8.65 2.74
N ARG A 75 -9.59 9.50 3.77
CA ARG A 75 -8.47 9.48 4.72
C ARG A 75 -8.40 8.16 5.47
N THR A 76 -9.51 7.73 6.04
CA THR A 76 -9.59 6.48 6.82
C THR A 76 -9.23 5.29 5.96
N VAL A 77 -9.72 5.25 4.72
CA VAL A 77 -9.40 4.15 3.79
C VAL A 77 -7.90 4.12 3.46
N VAL A 78 -7.29 5.26 3.16
CA VAL A 78 -5.84 5.34 2.87
C VAL A 78 -4.99 4.95 4.09
N ILE A 79 -5.39 5.37 5.30
CA ILE A 79 -4.72 4.98 6.54
C ILE A 79 -4.76 3.46 6.72
N VAL A 80 -5.94 2.85 6.60
CA VAL A 80 -6.11 1.40 6.74
C VAL A 80 -5.30 0.65 5.68
N ALA A 81 -5.32 1.11 4.42
CA ALA A 81 -4.52 0.52 3.35
C ALA A 81 -3.02 0.60 3.63
N ALA A 82 -2.53 1.73 4.15
CA ALA A 82 -1.12 1.89 4.53
C ALA A 82 -0.71 0.97 5.69
N ILE A 83 -1.59 0.76 6.68
CA ILE A 83 -1.35 -0.18 7.78
C ILE A 83 -1.29 -1.63 7.25
N ILE A 84 -2.26 -2.04 6.44
CA ILE A 84 -2.27 -3.37 5.81
C ILE A 84 -1.00 -3.58 4.99
N SER A 85 -0.58 -2.57 4.23
CA SER A 85 0.63 -2.57 3.43
C SER A 85 1.88 -2.76 4.29
N ILE A 86 2.03 -2.02 5.39
CA ILE A 86 3.15 -2.19 6.34
C ILE A 86 3.16 -3.61 6.94
N VAL A 87 2.00 -4.13 7.34
CA VAL A 87 1.89 -5.51 7.86
C VAL A 87 2.36 -6.51 6.80
N GLY A 88 1.94 -6.36 5.55
CA GLY A 88 2.42 -7.18 4.44
C GLY A 88 3.94 -7.10 4.27
N LEU A 89 4.52 -5.90 4.32
CA LEU A 89 5.96 -5.69 4.15
C LEU A 89 6.77 -6.34 5.27
N ILE A 90 6.32 -6.23 6.51
CA ILE A 90 6.97 -6.88 7.67
C ILE A 90 6.90 -8.40 7.53
N LEU A 91 5.74 -8.93 7.11
CA LEU A 91 5.52 -10.37 7.04
C LEU A 91 6.19 -11.04 5.82
N PHE A 92 6.40 -10.32 4.72
CA PHE A 92 6.78 -10.90 3.41
C PHE A 92 8.00 -10.23 2.74
N TRP A 93 8.86 -9.52 3.47
CA TRP A 93 10.11 -9.04 2.86
C TRP A 93 11.13 -10.17 2.65
N ALA A 94 12.07 -9.94 1.72
CA ALA A 94 13.24 -10.79 1.50
C ALA A 94 14.40 -10.41 2.43
N ASN A 95 15.33 -11.35 2.66
CA ASN A 95 16.64 -11.05 3.24
C ASN A 95 17.72 -11.32 2.16
N PRO A 96 18.48 -10.30 1.70
CA PRO A 96 18.42 -8.89 2.12
C PRO A 96 17.16 -8.17 1.63
N VAL A 97 16.79 -7.08 2.32
CA VAL A 97 15.61 -6.28 1.98
C VAL A 97 15.75 -5.65 0.58
N SER A 98 14.69 -5.72 -0.23
CA SER A 98 14.69 -5.19 -1.59
C SER A 98 14.34 -3.69 -1.61
N SER A 99 14.83 -2.96 -2.62
CA SER A 99 14.52 -1.53 -2.80
C SER A 99 13.00 -1.22 -2.84
N PRO A 100 12.15 -2.01 -3.53
CA PRO A 100 10.70 -1.82 -3.48
C PRO A 100 10.10 -1.92 -2.07
N VAL A 101 10.60 -2.83 -1.22
CA VAL A 101 10.13 -2.95 0.16
C VAL A 101 10.45 -1.68 0.96
N VAL A 102 11.69 -1.20 0.87
CA VAL A 102 12.12 0.03 1.56
C VAL A 102 11.33 1.24 1.08
N SER A 103 11.18 1.38 -0.23
CA SER A 103 10.47 2.51 -0.83
C SER A 103 8.99 2.53 -0.43
N ALA A 104 8.33 1.36 -0.45
CA ALA A 104 6.94 1.23 -0.03
C ALA A 104 6.76 1.51 1.47
N LEU A 105 7.68 1.02 2.31
CA LEU A 105 7.65 1.27 3.74
C LEU A 105 7.78 2.77 4.05
N VAL A 106 8.77 3.45 3.45
CA VAL A 106 8.96 4.89 3.63
C VAL A 106 7.73 5.66 3.17
N PHE A 107 7.16 5.33 2.01
CA PHE A 107 5.95 6.00 1.53
C PHE A 107 4.76 5.81 2.48
N ASN A 108 4.53 4.59 2.98
CA ASN A 108 3.46 4.34 3.96
C ASN A 108 3.68 5.16 5.24
N LEU A 109 4.91 5.25 5.75
CA LEU A 109 5.23 6.04 6.94
C LEU A 109 4.99 7.54 6.69
N VAL A 110 5.34 8.05 5.50
CA VAL A 110 5.04 9.43 5.10
C VAL A 110 3.53 9.67 5.02
N VAL A 111 2.76 8.75 4.44
CA VAL A 111 1.30 8.84 4.37
C VAL A 111 0.68 8.85 5.76
N LEU A 112 1.09 7.93 6.65
CA LEU A 112 0.60 7.88 8.02
C LEU A 112 0.99 9.13 8.80
N GLY A 113 2.24 9.59 8.68
CA GLY A 113 2.70 10.84 9.28
C GLY A 113 1.90 12.04 8.80
N ALA A 114 1.66 12.14 7.49
CA ALA A 114 0.87 13.21 6.90
C ALA A 114 -0.59 13.19 7.41
N LEU A 115 -1.25 12.03 7.40
CA LEU A 115 -2.69 11.94 7.70
C LEU A 115 -3.01 11.92 9.19
N LEU A 116 -2.18 11.27 10.02
CA LEU A 116 -2.43 11.10 11.46
C LEU A 116 -1.75 12.18 12.31
N VAL A 117 -0.52 12.57 11.97
CA VAL A 117 0.27 13.50 12.79
C VAL A 117 0.10 14.93 12.29
N ALA A 118 0.41 15.19 11.02
CA ALA A 118 0.28 16.51 10.42
C ALA A 118 -1.16 16.87 10.04
N GLN A 119 -2.07 15.90 10.03
CA GLN A 119 -3.47 16.03 9.62
C GLN A 119 -3.67 16.66 8.23
N TRP A 120 -2.66 16.54 7.37
CA TRP A 120 -2.55 17.15 6.05
C TRP A 120 -2.91 16.17 4.93
N PRO A 121 -3.51 16.61 3.81
CA PRO A 121 -3.92 17.98 3.47
C PRO A 121 -5.25 18.36 4.13
N SER A 122 -5.42 19.61 4.61
CA SER A 122 -6.71 20.07 5.14
C SER A 122 -7.82 19.92 4.09
N ILE A 123 -9.07 19.79 4.52
CA ILE A 123 -10.20 19.63 3.59
C ILE A 123 -10.28 20.82 2.62
N GLU A 124 -9.97 22.04 3.07
CA GLU A 124 -9.93 23.20 2.16
C GLU A 124 -8.79 23.08 1.13
N ALA A 125 -7.61 22.60 1.54
CA ALA A 125 -6.45 22.48 0.66
C ALA A 125 -6.65 21.49 -0.51
N ILE A 126 -7.53 20.49 -0.32
CA ILE A 126 -7.95 19.54 -1.36
C ILE A 126 -9.29 19.90 -2.02
N GLY A 127 -10.04 20.88 -1.50
CA GLY A 127 -11.37 21.29 -1.95
C GLY A 127 -11.49 22.70 -2.56
N ALA A 128 -10.41 23.48 -2.59
CA ALA A 128 -10.29 24.68 -3.42
C ALA A 128 -10.12 24.35 -4.91
#